data_AF-E4Z2F6-F1
#
_entry.id   AF-E4Z2F6-F1
#
_cell.length_a   1.000
_cell.length_b   1.000
_cell.length_c   1.000
_cell.angle_alpha   90.00
_cell.angle_beta   90.00
_cell.angle_gamma   90.00
#
_symmetry.space_group_name_H-M   'P 1'
#
loop_
_entity.id
_entity.type
_entity.pdbx_description
1 polymer ?
#
loop_
_entity_poly.entity_id
_entity_poly.type
_entity_poly.pdbx_seq_one_letter_code
_entity_poly.pdbx_strand_id
1 'polypeptide(L)'
;DYPPHFFISTFLVSIKSILAFTKRHVNFRIATDNKTAVENFIYSSIPNLKNTFFDIREDKTTSEMASLRETLKFKGCGHLKVVFHQTFPDLKRILLLDADTIILKPVENLFDLFDTFSNETVIGMAQEHPQKENGNGFEKIILFLDFRKLKNPLKDIILIARTRITNLV
;
A
#
# COMPACT_ATOMS: atom_id res chain seq x y z
N ASP A 1 1.27 -17.30 12.66
CA ASP A 1 0.65 -17.01 11.35
C ASP A 1 -0.85 -17.00 11.48
N TYR A 2 -1.54 -16.01 10.91
CA TYR A 2 -3.01 -15.95 10.89
C TYR A 2 -3.54 -16.79 9.72
N PRO A 3 -4.74 -17.39 9.84
CA PRO A 3 -5.33 -18.16 8.75
C PRO A 3 -5.52 -17.27 7.50
N PRO A 4 -5.38 -17.81 6.27
CA PRO A 4 -5.48 -17.04 5.02
C PRO A 4 -6.77 -16.20 4.92
N HIS A 5 -7.89 -16.76 5.39
CA HIS A 5 -9.19 -16.09 5.42
C HIS A 5 -9.21 -14.80 6.26
N PHE A 6 -8.39 -14.71 7.31
CA PHE A 6 -8.32 -13.51 8.16
C PHE A 6 -7.71 -12.34 7.39
N PHE A 7 -6.60 -12.55 6.69
CA PHE A 7 -5.95 -11.49 5.89
C PHE A 7 -6.84 -11.00 4.76
N ILE A 8 -7.50 -11.95 4.08
CA ILE A 8 -8.46 -11.69 3.01
C ILE A 8 -9.62 -10.82 3.51
N SER A 9 -10.23 -11.20 4.64
CA SER A 9 -11.35 -10.46 5.23
C SER A 9 -10.93 -9.06 5.67
N THR A 10 -9.76 -8.94 6.30
CA THR A 10 -9.28 -7.64 6.80
C THR A 10 -8.92 -6.70 5.64
N PHE A 11 -8.33 -7.24 4.57
CA PHE A 11 -8.06 -6.49 3.35
C PHE A 11 -9.34 -5.95 2.69
N LEU A 12 -10.40 -6.76 2.62
CA LEU A 12 -11.70 -6.27 2.10
C LEU A 12 -12.29 -5.19 2.98
N VAL A 13 -12.21 -5.33 4.31
CA VAL A 13 -12.66 -4.31 5.26
C VAL A 13 -11.88 -3.01 5.04
N SER A 14 -10.56 -3.08 4.83
CA SER A 14 -9.73 -1.92 4.52
C SER A 14 -10.19 -1.22 3.25
N ILE A 15 -10.30 -1.94 2.11
CA ILE A 15 -10.80 -1.37 0.86
C ILE A 15 -12.18 -0.73 1.05
N LYS A 16 -13.12 -1.45 1.66
CA LYS A 16 -14.48 -0.97 1.89
C LYS A 16 -14.49 0.30 2.75
N SER A 17 -13.63 0.39 3.77
CA SER A 17 -13.51 1.59 4.59
C SER A 17 -13.07 2.81 3.76
N ILE A 18 -12.07 2.65 2.89
CA ILE A 18 -11.61 3.72 1.99
C ILE A 18 -12.73 4.16 1.04
N LEU A 19 -13.41 3.19 0.42
CA LEU A 19 -14.48 3.44 -0.54
C LEU A 19 -15.73 4.05 0.11
N ALA A 20 -15.99 3.76 1.39
CA ALA A 20 -17.15 4.31 2.10
C ALA A 20 -17.04 5.82 2.36
N PHE A 21 -15.81 6.34 2.52
CA PHE A 21 -15.59 7.74 2.90
C PHE A 21 -15.04 8.63 1.78
N THR A 22 -14.45 8.05 0.72
CA THR A 22 -13.96 8.82 -0.44
C THR A 22 -15.11 9.42 -1.25
N LYS A 23 -14.93 10.63 -1.77
CA LYS A 23 -15.78 11.19 -2.83
C LYS A 23 -15.11 11.19 -4.20
N ARG A 24 -13.85 10.74 -4.27
CA ARG A 24 -13.03 10.73 -5.47
C ARG A 24 -12.87 9.33 -6.04
N HIS A 25 -12.47 9.29 -7.31
CA HIS A 25 -12.01 8.05 -7.93
C HIS A 25 -10.73 7.56 -7.23
N VAL A 26 -10.71 6.29 -6.81
CA VAL A 26 -9.55 5.69 -6.12
C VAL A 26 -8.84 4.68 -7.03
N ASN A 27 -7.52 4.82 -7.15
CA ASN A 27 -6.66 3.87 -7.85
C ASN A 27 -5.92 3.00 -6.81
N PHE A 28 -6.33 1.75 -6.68
CA PHE A 28 -5.62 0.75 -5.88
C PHE A 28 -4.50 0.16 -6.73
N ARG A 29 -3.26 0.16 -6.22
CA ARG A 29 -2.12 -0.50 -6.88
C ARG A 29 -1.59 -1.60 -5.99
N ILE A 30 -1.61 -2.82 -6.49
CA ILE A 30 -1.29 -3.99 -5.69
C ILE A 30 -0.10 -4.69 -6.34
N ALA A 31 1.02 -4.76 -5.60
CA ALA A 31 2.12 -5.65 -5.94
C ALA A 31 1.90 -6.99 -5.24
N THR A 32 1.99 -8.08 -5.99
CA THR A 32 1.73 -9.43 -5.49
C THR A 32 2.68 -10.44 -6.15
N ASP A 33 2.86 -11.60 -5.56
CA ASP A 33 3.54 -12.73 -6.18
C ASP A 33 2.60 -13.60 -7.03
N ASN A 34 1.28 -13.47 -6.84
CA ASN A 34 0.28 -14.21 -7.59
C ASN A 34 -0.81 -13.29 -8.11
N LYS A 35 -0.56 -12.65 -9.26
CA LYS A 35 -1.47 -11.67 -9.88
C LYS A 35 -2.86 -12.25 -10.12
N THR A 36 -2.94 -13.41 -10.77
CA THR A 36 -4.21 -14.04 -11.17
C THR A 36 -5.10 -14.33 -9.96
N ALA A 37 -4.52 -14.83 -8.86
CA ALA A 37 -5.29 -15.12 -7.65
C ALA A 37 -5.86 -13.83 -7.01
N VAL A 38 -5.09 -12.75 -6.97
CA VAL A 38 -5.57 -11.44 -6.46
C VAL A 38 -6.67 -10.86 -7.35
N GLU A 39 -6.51 -10.91 -8.67
CA GLU A 39 -7.51 -10.44 -9.62
C GLU A 39 -8.84 -11.17 -9.42
N ASN A 40 -8.81 -12.51 -9.42
CA ASN A 40 -9.99 -13.33 -9.19
C ASN A 40 -10.68 -12.99 -7.86
N PHE A 41 -9.89 -12.80 -6.81
CA PHE A 41 -10.40 -12.42 -5.50
C PHE A 41 -11.07 -11.04 -5.49
N ILE A 42 -10.42 -10.01 -6.02
CA ILE A 42 -10.97 -8.64 -6.05
C ILE A 42 -12.27 -8.60 -6.85
N TYR A 43 -12.27 -9.19 -8.05
CA TYR A 43 -13.44 -9.16 -8.93
C TYR A 43 -14.61 -10.00 -8.43
N SER A 44 -14.35 -11.06 -7.65
CA SER A 44 -15.42 -11.84 -7.01
C SER A 44 -15.95 -11.19 -5.73
N SER A 45 -15.11 -10.45 -4.99
CA SER A 45 -15.44 -9.96 -3.64
C SER A 45 -15.97 -8.53 -3.58
N ILE A 46 -15.72 -7.73 -4.62
CA ILE A 46 -16.13 -6.32 -4.66
C ILE A 46 -16.93 -6.05 -5.96
N PRO A 47 -18.20 -6.49 -6.03
CA PRO A 47 -19.03 -6.26 -7.20
C PRO A 47 -19.38 -4.77 -7.33
N ASN A 48 -19.48 -4.26 -8.57
CA ASN A 48 -19.90 -2.89 -8.91
C ASN A 48 -18.98 -1.77 -8.39
N LEU A 49 -17.75 -1.75 -8.89
CA LEU A 49 -16.70 -0.76 -8.62
C LEU A 49 -16.96 0.59 -9.33
N LYS A 50 -18.03 1.31 -8.96
CA LYS A 50 -18.16 2.71 -9.39
C LYS A 50 -17.02 3.53 -8.76
N ASN A 51 -16.39 4.38 -9.56
CA ASN A 51 -15.31 5.27 -9.14
C ASN A 51 -14.06 4.58 -8.54
N THR A 52 -13.72 3.37 -8.99
CA THR A 52 -12.53 2.65 -8.50
C THR A 52 -11.82 1.93 -9.64
N PHE A 53 -10.49 1.91 -9.59
CA PHE A 53 -9.65 1.12 -10.49
C PHE A 53 -8.65 0.29 -9.68
N PHE A 54 -8.40 -0.95 -10.12
CA PHE A 54 -7.38 -1.83 -9.56
C PHE A 54 -6.32 -2.09 -10.63
N ASP A 55 -5.06 -1.73 -10.34
CA ASP A 55 -3.89 -2.14 -11.11
C ASP A 55 -3.08 -3.15 -10.30
N ILE A 56 -3.17 -4.41 -10.69
CA ILE A 56 -2.55 -5.51 -10.00
C ILE A 56 -1.37 -5.97 -10.85
N ARG A 57 -0.16 -5.89 -10.28
CA ARG A 57 1.09 -6.25 -10.95
C ARG A 57 1.87 -7.23 -10.13
N GLU A 58 2.64 -8.07 -10.82
CA GLU A 58 3.60 -8.94 -10.16
C GLU A 58 4.73 -8.11 -9.55
N ASP A 59 5.19 -8.49 -8.37
CA ASP A 59 6.31 -7.84 -7.67
C ASP A 59 7.62 -7.95 -8.47
N LYS A 60 8.07 -6.82 -9.01
CA LYS A 60 9.28 -6.70 -9.83
C LYS A 60 10.54 -6.37 -9.03
N THR A 61 10.59 -6.70 -7.73
CA THR A 61 11.80 -6.48 -6.94
C THR A 61 12.99 -7.18 -7.61
N THR A 62 14.00 -6.39 -7.99
CA THR A 62 15.18 -6.85 -8.73
C THR A 62 16.02 -7.84 -7.92
N SER A 63 16.82 -8.67 -8.58
CA SER A 63 17.76 -9.60 -7.94
C SER A 63 18.75 -8.91 -7.00
N GLU A 64 19.23 -7.72 -7.36
CA GLU A 64 20.12 -6.88 -6.52
C GLU A 64 19.49 -6.50 -5.18
N MET A 65 18.16 -6.36 -5.16
CA MET A 65 17.36 -6.01 -3.99
C MET A 65 16.69 -7.24 -3.37
N ALA A 66 17.01 -8.45 -3.85
CA ALA A 66 16.44 -9.68 -3.32
C ALA A 66 16.80 -9.90 -1.85
N SER A 67 17.99 -9.45 -1.42
CA SER A 67 18.41 -9.47 -0.01
C SER A 67 17.49 -8.64 0.89
N LEU A 68 16.83 -7.59 0.36
CA LEU A 68 15.81 -6.83 1.10
C LEU A 68 14.55 -7.66 1.32
N ARG A 69 14.16 -8.52 0.37
CA ARG A 69 13.05 -9.46 0.60
C ARG A 69 13.33 -10.32 1.82
N GLU A 70 14.59 -10.69 2.04
CA GLU A 70 15.04 -11.51 3.17
C GLU A 70 15.18 -10.72 4.48
N THR A 71 15.80 -9.56 4.41
CA THR A 71 16.06 -8.69 5.57
C THR A 71 14.78 -8.08 6.11
N LEU A 72 13.83 -7.76 5.21
CA LEU A 72 12.54 -7.16 5.53
C LEU A 72 11.41 -8.21 5.46
N LYS A 73 11.71 -9.49 5.74
CA LYS A 73 10.76 -10.62 5.81
C LYS A 73 9.61 -10.42 6.80
N PHE A 74 9.57 -9.34 7.58
CA PHE A 74 8.49 -9.03 8.53
C PHE A 74 7.11 -9.13 7.85
N LYS A 75 6.40 -10.24 8.12
CA LYS A 75 5.12 -10.63 7.51
C LYS A 75 5.16 -10.69 5.96
N GLY A 76 6.30 -11.05 5.37
CA GLY A 76 6.41 -11.51 3.98
C GLY A 76 6.50 -10.47 2.86
N CYS A 77 6.25 -9.18 3.13
CA CYS A 77 6.21 -8.12 2.10
C CYS A 77 6.85 -6.79 2.56
N GLY A 78 7.64 -6.79 3.64
CA GLY A 78 8.20 -5.56 4.21
C GLY A 78 9.12 -4.81 3.24
N HIS A 79 9.75 -5.52 2.31
CA HIS A 79 10.59 -4.93 1.27
C HIS A 79 9.81 -4.00 0.34
N LEU A 80 8.53 -4.28 0.07
CA LEU A 80 7.72 -3.43 -0.81
C LEU A 80 7.64 -1.98 -0.30
N LYS A 81 7.80 -1.72 1.00
CA LYS A 81 7.82 -0.35 1.53
C LYS A 81 8.95 0.51 0.96
N VAL A 82 10.02 -0.12 0.46
CA VAL A 82 11.19 0.55 -0.10
C VAL A 82 11.37 0.33 -1.60
N VAL A 83 10.93 -0.81 -2.15
CA VAL A 83 11.10 -1.13 -3.59
C VAL A 83 9.82 -1.06 -4.42
N PHE A 84 8.71 -0.55 -3.88
CA PHE A 84 7.45 -0.53 -4.65
C PHE A 84 7.53 0.19 -5.99
N HIS A 85 8.38 1.21 -6.07
CA HIS A 85 8.66 1.94 -7.31
C HIS A 85 9.24 1.07 -8.44
N GLN A 86 9.86 -0.07 -8.12
CA GLN A 86 10.33 -1.01 -9.14
C GLN A 86 9.16 -1.69 -9.85
N THR A 87 8.08 -1.99 -9.12
CA THR A 87 6.86 -2.59 -9.69
C THR A 87 6.00 -1.54 -10.39
N PHE A 88 5.96 -0.32 -9.87
CA PHE A 88 5.20 0.79 -10.40
C PHE A 88 6.08 2.04 -10.62
N PRO A 89 6.91 2.04 -11.67
CA PRO A 89 7.82 3.14 -11.97
C PRO A 89 7.11 4.39 -12.52
N ASP A 90 5.83 4.25 -12.90
CA ASP A 90 4.99 5.30 -13.46
C ASP A 90 4.46 6.31 -12.43
N LEU A 91 4.71 6.09 -11.13
CA LEU A 91 4.03 6.78 -10.04
C LEU A 91 4.86 7.90 -9.44
N LYS A 92 4.21 9.05 -9.17
CA LYS A 92 4.85 10.20 -8.51
C LYS A 92 4.80 10.15 -7.00
N ARG A 93 3.64 9.82 -6.44
CA ARG A 93 3.35 9.90 -5.01
C ARG A 93 2.53 8.70 -4.63
N ILE A 94 2.85 8.11 -3.50
CA ILE A 94 2.22 6.86 -3.10
C ILE A 94 1.91 6.92 -1.61
N LEU A 95 0.66 6.62 -1.28
CA LEU A 95 0.22 6.40 0.09
C LEU A 95 0.15 4.90 0.33
N LEU A 96 1.17 4.34 0.97
CA LEU A 96 1.12 2.96 1.40
C LEU A 96 0.35 2.85 2.70
N LEU A 97 -0.66 1.99 2.68
CA LEU A 97 -1.39 1.57 3.87
C LEU A 97 -1.12 0.09 4.09
N ASP A 98 -1.03 -0.33 5.34
CA ASP A 98 -1.10 -1.77 5.62
C ASP A 98 -2.53 -2.27 5.29
N ALA A 99 -2.67 -3.50 4.79
CA ALA A 99 -3.98 -4.04 4.36
C ALA A 99 -4.99 -4.22 5.50
N ASP A 100 -4.54 -4.16 6.74
CA ASP A 100 -5.39 -4.22 7.93
C ASP A 100 -5.78 -2.83 8.45
N THR A 101 -5.47 -1.76 7.70
CA THR A 101 -5.80 -0.38 8.08
C THR A 101 -7.25 -0.06 7.78
N ILE A 102 -7.99 0.43 8.78
CA ILE A 102 -9.34 0.97 8.60
C ILE A 102 -9.25 2.50 8.53
N ILE A 103 -9.80 3.08 7.47
CA ILE A 103 -9.84 4.52 7.25
C ILE A 103 -11.25 5.04 7.55
N LEU A 104 -11.37 5.98 8.49
CA LEU A 104 -12.65 6.54 8.97
C LEU A 104 -12.93 7.97 8.50
N LYS A 105 -12.13 8.46 7.55
CA LYS A 105 -12.20 9.81 6.96
C LYS A 105 -11.89 9.73 5.46
N PRO A 106 -12.26 10.73 4.66
CA PRO A 106 -11.92 10.74 3.23
C PRO A 106 -10.40 10.59 3.04
N VAL A 107 -9.98 9.56 2.30
CA VAL A 107 -8.56 9.19 2.13
C VAL A 107 -7.78 10.27 1.37
N GLU A 108 -8.47 11.06 0.54
CA GLU A 108 -7.92 12.20 -0.18
C GLU A 108 -7.27 13.24 0.76
N ASN A 109 -7.74 13.38 2.00
CA ASN A 109 -7.16 14.29 2.97
C ASN A 109 -5.72 13.91 3.36
N LEU A 110 -5.36 12.62 3.26
CA LEU A 110 -3.99 12.18 3.49
C LEU A 110 -3.10 12.65 2.33
N PHE A 111 -3.61 12.73 1.11
CA PHE A 111 -2.82 13.19 -0.04
C PHE A 111 -2.46 14.67 0.04
N ASP A 112 -3.27 15.48 0.69
CA ASP A 112 -2.98 16.89 0.93
C ASP A 112 -1.70 17.07 1.79
N LEU A 113 -1.32 16.06 2.58
CA LEU A 113 -0.07 16.09 3.37
C LEU A 113 1.18 16.06 2.50
N PHE A 114 1.13 15.54 1.27
CA PHE A 114 2.28 15.62 0.37
C PHE A 114 2.64 17.07 -0.01
N ASP A 115 1.70 18.01 0.12
CA ASP A 115 1.95 19.40 -0.21
C ASP A 115 2.62 20.16 0.96
N THR A 116 2.71 19.54 2.15
CA THR A 116 3.47 20.05 3.30
C THR A 116 4.92 19.54 3.33
N PHE A 117 5.26 18.59 2.48
CA PHE A 117 6.59 18.00 2.42
C PHE A 117 7.60 19.04 1.90
N SER A 118 8.76 19.10 2.56
CA SER A 118 9.86 19.92 2.05
C SER A 118 10.37 19.37 0.71
N ASN A 119 11.16 20.16 -0.01
CA ASN A 119 11.75 19.74 -1.27
C ASN A 119 12.69 18.52 -1.16
N GLU A 120 13.14 18.19 0.05
CA GLU A 120 14.06 17.10 0.37
C GLU A 120 13.36 15.87 0.97
N THR A 121 12.08 16.00 1.37
CA THR A 121 11.34 14.91 2.01
C THR A 121 10.93 13.85 0.99
N VAL A 122 11.54 12.66 1.07
CA VAL A 122 11.22 11.50 0.23
C VAL A 122 10.17 10.60 0.87
N ILE A 123 10.17 10.54 2.21
CA ILE A 123 9.34 9.65 3.01
C ILE A 123 8.70 10.42 4.15
N GLY A 124 7.39 10.25 4.34
CA GLY A 124 6.69 10.62 5.57
C GLY A 124 6.05 9.41 6.24
N MET A 125 6.03 9.39 7.57
CA MET A 125 5.50 8.29 8.37
C MET A 125 4.74 8.84 9.57
N ALA A 126 3.70 8.13 9.99
CA ALA A 126 3.10 8.38 11.30
C ALA A 126 4.09 7.97 12.41
N GLN A 127 4.13 8.73 13.51
CA GLN A 127 4.88 8.34 14.69
C GLN A 127 4.18 7.17 15.39
N GLU A 128 4.94 6.23 15.95
CA GLU A 128 4.37 5.13 16.74
C GLU A 128 3.66 5.65 17.99
N HIS A 129 2.51 5.08 18.32
CA HIS A 129 1.77 5.48 19.51
C HIS A 129 2.64 5.36 20.78
N PRO A 130 2.72 6.40 21.63
CA PRO A 130 3.70 6.50 22.72
C PRO A 130 3.47 5.55 23.92
N GLN A 131 2.63 4.52 23.80
CA GLN A 131 2.30 3.61 24.90
C GLN A 131 3.45 2.68 25.34
N LYS A 132 4.59 2.69 24.64
CA LYS A 132 5.82 2.07 25.11
C LYS A 132 6.77 3.17 25.58
N GLU A 133 7.16 3.13 26.84
CA GLU A 133 7.94 4.15 27.57
C GLU A 133 9.33 4.50 27.00
N ASN A 134 9.70 4.03 25.80
CA ASN A 134 10.93 4.39 25.08
C ASN A 134 10.73 4.50 23.54
N GLY A 135 9.50 4.69 23.07
CA GLY A 135 9.14 4.61 21.64
C GLY A 135 9.52 5.83 20.80
N ASN A 136 10.79 5.97 20.43
CA ASN A 136 11.24 6.89 19.36
C ASN A 136 11.05 6.27 17.96
N GLY A 137 10.04 5.42 17.78
CA GLY A 137 9.78 4.65 16.56
C GLY A 137 8.77 5.33 15.63
N PHE A 138 8.80 4.97 14.35
CA PHE A 138 7.76 5.35 13.40
C PHE A 138 6.81 4.17 13.18
N GLU A 139 5.50 4.46 13.22
CA GLU A 139 4.47 3.51 12.89
C GLU A 139 4.54 3.20 11.40
N LYS A 140 4.75 1.92 11.07
CA LYS A 140 4.90 1.47 9.69
C LYS A 140 3.56 1.36 8.95
N ILE A 141 2.47 1.84 9.54
CA ILE A 141 1.09 1.61 9.12
C ILE A 141 0.70 2.51 7.94
N ILE A 142 1.19 3.76 7.94
CA ILE A 142 0.94 4.75 6.90
C ILE A 142 2.28 5.32 6.44
N LEU A 143 2.60 5.13 5.15
CA LEU A 143 3.83 5.61 4.54
C LEU A 143 3.49 6.50 3.34
N PHE A 144 4.08 7.68 3.31
CA PHE A 144 4.02 8.60 2.18
C PHE A 144 5.34 8.49 1.43
N LEU A 145 5.31 8.12 0.15
CA LEU A 145 6.49 8.06 -0.69
C LEU A 145 6.37 9.06 -1.85
N ASP A 146 7.34 9.97 -1.98
CA ASP A 146 7.40 10.96 -3.05
C ASP A 146 8.51 10.64 -4.06
N PHE A 147 8.13 9.97 -5.14
CA PHE A 147 9.00 9.57 -6.25
C PHE A 147 9.23 10.66 -7.29
N ARG A 148 8.62 11.86 -7.16
CA ARG A 148 8.93 13.00 -8.04
C ARG A 148 10.44 13.33 -8.05
N LYS A 149 11.14 12.94 -6.99
CA LYS A 149 12.58 13.11 -6.80
C LYS A 149 13.42 11.93 -7.30
N LEU A 150 12.80 10.85 -7.77
CA LEU A 150 13.44 9.59 -8.23
C LEU A 150 13.37 9.33 -9.76
N LYS A 151 12.94 10.33 -10.55
CA LYS A 151 12.82 10.44 -12.03
C LYS A 151 11.44 10.13 -12.66
N ASN A 152 11.07 11.06 -13.57
CA ASN A 152 9.97 11.15 -14.57
C ASN A 152 8.49 11.06 -14.13
N PRO A 153 7.58 11.84 -14.75
CA PRO A 153 6.45 12.40 -14.00
C PRO A 153 5.02 12.11 -14.56
N LEU A 154 4.17 11.33 -13.86
CA LEU A 154 2.68 11.40 -13.97
C LEU A 154 1.92 11.38 -12.62
N LYS A 155 0.81 12.14 -12.54
CA LYS A 155 0.03 12.37 -11.30
C LYS A 155 -0.90 11.18 -11.06
N ASP A 156 -0.71 10.40 -10.01
CA ASP A 156 -1.73 9.48 -9.49
C ASP A 156 -1.56 9.20 -7.99
N ILE A 157 -2.69 8.96 -7.35
CA ILE A 157 -2.93 8.61 -5.94
C ILE A 157 -3.02 7.09 -5.83
N ILE A 158 -2.19 6.47 -4.99
CA ILE A 158 -1.96 5.03 -5.05
C ILE A 158 -1.95 4.42 -3.68
N LEU A 159 -2.75 3.36 -3.54
CA LEU A 159 -2.95 2.57 -2.34
C LEU A 159 -2.43 1.16 -2.55
N ILE A 160 -1.44 0.72 -1.78
CA ILE A 160 -1.13 -0.71 -1.65
C ILE A 160 -1.96 -1.29 -0.54
N ALA A 161 -2.44 -2.50 -0.79
CA ALA A 161 -2.71 -3.43 0.27
C ALA A 161 -1.70 -4.57 0.32
N ARG A 162 -1.16 -4.75 1.51
CA ARG A 162 -0.34 -5.87 1.96
C ARG A 162 -1.15 -7.18 1.97
N THR A 163 -1.01 -8.04 0.98
CA THR A 163 -1.36 -9.46 1.18
C THR A 163 -0.38 -10.35 0.41
N ARG A 164 0.28 -11.28 1.12
CA ARG A 164 0.59 -12.58 0.51
C ARG A 164 -0.75 -13.24 0.22
N ILE A 165 -1.23 -13.12 -1.01
CA ILE A 165 -2.24 -14.00 -1.57
C ILE A 165 -1.51 -15.23 -2.17
N THR A 166 -0.55 -15.78 -1.42
CA THR A 166 0.18 -16.97 -1.85
C THR A 166 -0.64 -18.24 -1.67
N ASN A 167 -1.70 -18.19 -0.84
CA ASN A 167 -2.46 -19.36 -0.41
C ASN A 167 -3.96 -19.17 -0.69
N LEU A 168 -4.32 -18.67 -1.88
CA LEU A 168 -5.71 -18.65 -2.35
C LEU A 168 -6.15 -19.97 -3.01
N VAL A 169 -5.44 -21.07 -2.73
CA VAL A 169 -5.80 -22.44 -3.12
C VAL A 169 -6.11 -23.24 -1.87
#